data_AF-A0A923YWZ3-F1
#
_entry.id   AF-A0A923YWZ3-F1
#
_cell.length_a   1.000
_cell.length_b   1.000
_cell.length_c   1.000
_cell.angle_alpha   90.00
_cell.angle_beta   90.00
_cell.angle_gamma   90.00
#
_symmetry.space_group_name_H-M   'P 1'
#
loop_
_entity.id
_entity.type
_entity.pdbx_description
1 polymer ?
#
loop_
_entity_poly.entity_id
_entity_poly.type
_entity_poly.pdbx_seq_one_letter_code
_entity_poly.pdbx_strand_id
1 'polypeptide(L)'
;MISIEKIISSAKKTILSESKSIAKLSDFIDNTFAAAVSEIFNSKGRLVVTGIGKSAIIAQKLVASFNSTGTASLFLHASEAIHGDLGMIQDHDVIL
;
A
#
# COMPACT_ATOMS: atom_id res chain seq x y z
N MET A 1 -4.04 24.70 28.75
CA MET A 1 -4.42 23.31 29.11
C MET A 1 -5.48 22.84 28.10
N ILE A 2 -5.31 21.69 27.45
CA ILE A 2 -6.30 21.16 26.49
C ILE A 2 -7.44 20.54 27.31
N SER A 3 -8.70 20.90 27.02
CA SER A 3 -9.86 20.32 27.73
C SER A 3 -10.15 18.88 27.25
N ILE A 4 -10.71 18.06 28.13
CA ILE A 4 -11.15 16.69 27.79
C ILE A 4 -12.10 16.71 26.59
N GLU A 5 -13.02 17.67 26.54
CA GLU A 5 -13.94 17.87 25.41
C GLU A 5 -13.21 18.11 24.09
N LYS A 6 -12.13 18.91 24.09
CA LYS A 6 -11.31 19.15 22.88
C LYS A 6 -10.57 17.90 22.42
N ILE A 7 -10.07 17.08 23.35
CA ILE A 7 -9.42 15.80 23.02
C ILE A 7 -10.41 14.85 22.35
N ILE A 8 -11.59 14.66 22.96
CA ILE A 8 -12.64 13.78 22.42
C ILE A 8 -13.13 14.27 21.06
N SER A 9 -13.37 15.58 20.92
CA SER A 9 -13.80 16.18 19.66
C SER A 9 -12.77 16.00 18.56
N SER A 10 -11.47 16.18 18.87
CA SER A 10 -10.38 15.95 17.92
C SER A 10 -10.32 14.49 17.45
N ALA A 11 -10.36 13.52 18.38
CA ALA A 11 -10.33 12.11 18.05
C ALA A 11 -11.51 11.68 17.16
N LYS A 12 -12.74 12.11 17.52
CA LYS A 12 -13.95 11.87 16.71
C LYS A 12 -13.80 12.49 15.31
N LYS A 13 -13.29 13.72 15.22
CA LYS A 13 -13.08 14.39 13.94
C LYS A 13 -12.11 13.63 13.04
N THR A 14 -11.01 13.12 13.58
CA THR A 14 -10.04 12.32 12.81
C THR A 14 -10.67 11.05 12.26
N ILE A 15 -11.33 10.25 13.11
CA ILE A 15 -11.98 9.00 12.68
C ILE A 15 -13.04 9.26 11.62
N LEU A 16 -13.88 10.29 11.81
CA LEU A 16 -14.91 10.65 10.83
C LEU A 16 -14.31 11.15 9.50
N SER A 17 -13.18 11.86 9.55
CA SER A 17 -12.48 12.30 8.35
C SER A 17 -11.90 11.11 7.58
N GLU A 18 -11.25 10.17 8.27
CA GLU A 18 -10.69 8.97 7.65
C GLU A 18 -11.78 8.06 7.07
N SER A 19 -12.88 7.85 7.79
CA SER A 19 -14.04 7.09 7.30
C SER A 19 -14.61 7.67 6.01
N LYS A 20 -14.72 9.00 5.91
CA LYS A 20 -15.13 9.67 4.66
C LYS A 20 -14.14 9.47 3.53
N SER A 21 -12.83 9.51 3.81
CA SER A 21 -11.80 9.24 2.81
C SER A 21 -11.86 7.79 2.31
N ILE A 22 -12.07 6.82 3.20
CA ILE A 22 -12.25 5.40 2.84
C ILE A 22 -13.49 5.23 1.96
N ALA A 23 -14.61 5.87 2.31
CA ALA A 23 -15.84 5.78 1.50
C ALA A 23 -15.62 6.27 0.06
N LYS A 24 -14.84 7.35 -0.12
CA LYS A 24 -14.48 7.87 -1.45
C LYS A 24 -13.60 6.94 -2.29
N LEU A 25 -13.00 5.90 -1.70
CA LEU A 25 -12.18 4.96 -2.47
C LEU A 25 -13.00 4.22 -3.53
N SER A 26 -14.32 4.10 -3.37
CA SER A 26 -15.20 3.53 -4.40
C SER A 26 -15.10 4.26 -5.73
N ASP A 27 -14.83 5.57 -5.70
CA ASP A 27 -14.76 6.42 -6.89
C ASP A 27 -13.52 6.09 -7.75
N PHE A 28 -12.53 5.40 -7.17
CA PHE A 28 -11.31 4.95 -7.85
C PHE A 28 -11.38 3.51 -8.33
N ILE A 29 -12.50 2.81 -8.10
CA ILE A 29 -12.70 1.44 -8.60
C ILE A 29 -13.23 1.53 -10.03
N ASP A 30 -12.30 1.71 -10.96
CA ASP A 30 -12.56 1.86 -12.39
C ASP A 30 -11.80 0.80 -13.22
N ASN A 31 -11.75 1.00 -14.54
CA ASN A 31 -11.04 0.09 -15.44
C ASN A 31 -9.52 0.06 -15.18
N THR A 32 -8.93 1.12 -14.66
CA THR A 32 -7.50 1.18 -14.29
C THR A 32 -7.24 0.29 -13.09
N PHE A 33 -8.11 0.34 -12.08
CA PHE A 33 -8.06 -0.59 -10.95
C PHE A 33 -8.16 -2.04 -11.40
N ALA A 34 -9.15 -2.36 -12.25
CA ALA A 34 -9.33 -3.71 -12.78
C ALA A 34 -8.11 -4.19 -13.59
N ALA A 35 -7.50 -3.31 -14.39
CA ALA A 35 -6.29 -3.62 -15.14
C ALA A 35 -5.10 -3.91 -14.23
N ALA A 36 -4.88 -3.11 -13.18
CA ALA A 36 -3.81 -3.35 -12.21
C ALA A 36 -3.97 -4.70 -11.49
N VAL A 37 -5.21 -5.04 -11.06
CA VAL A 37 -5.50 -6.34 -10.46
C VAL A 37 -5.23 -7.48 -11.44
N SER A 38 -5.64 -7.32 -12.70
CA SER A 38 -5.40 -8.32 -13.76
C SER A 38 -3.90 -8.51 -14.04
N GLU A 39 -3.11 -7.44 -14.07
CA GLU A 39 -1.66 -7.51 -14.27
C GLU A 39 -0.99 -8.30 -13.14
N ILE A 40 -1.33 -7.98 -11.89
CA ILE A 40 -0.80 -8.68 -10.71
C ILE A 40 -1.23 -10.16 -10.74
N PHE A 41 -2.48 -10.44 -11.06
CA PHE A 41 -3.02 -11.81 -11.08
C PHE A 41 -2.37 -12.69 -12.15
N ASN A 42 -2.06 -12.14 -13.32
CA ASN A 42 -1.45 -12.88 -14.42
C ASN A 42 0.09 -12.90 -14.37
N SER A 43 0.70 -12.19 -13.41
CA SER A 43 2.15 -12.18 -13.23
C SER A 43 2.67 -13.58 -12.94
N LYS A 44 3.81 -13.91 -13.57
CA LYS A 44 4.56 -15.15 -13.32
C LYS A 44 5.68 -14.96 -12.30
N GLY A 45 5.94 -13.72 -11.90
CA GLY A 45 6.93 -13.37 -10.88
C GLY A 45 6.26 -13.02 -9.57
N ARG A 46 6.86 -12.08 -8.85
CA ARG A 46 6.41 -11.60 -7.55
C ARG A 46 5.86 -10.20 -7.69
N LEU A 47 5.00 -9.81 -6.74
CA LEU A 47 4.64 -8.42 -6.54
C LEU A 47 5.70 -7.72 -5.68
N VAL A 48 6.47 -6.81 -6.27
CA VAL A 48 7.45 -5.98 -5.56
C VAL A 48 6.77 -4.68 -5.17
N VAL A 49 6.52 -4.49 -3.88
CA VAL A 49 5.90 -3.25 -3.37
C VAL A 49 6.98 -2.33 -2.84
N THR A 50 7.01 -1.08 -3.28
CA THR A 50 8.00 -0.09 -2.84
C THR A 50 7.39 1.08 -2.10
N GLY A 51 8.20 1.78 -1.31
CA GLY A 51 7.77 2.96 -0.58
C GLY A 51 8.85 3.53 0.32
N ILE A 52 8.60 4.75 0.81
CA ILE A 52 9.42 5.45 1.79
C ILE A 52 8.54 6.03 2.90
N GLY A 53 9.11 6.24 4.08
CA GLY A 53 8.41 6.87 5.21
C GLY A 53 7.12 6.13 5.61
N LYS A 54 6.01 6.84 5.77
CA LYS A 54 4.73 6.21 6.16
C LYS A 54 4.21 5.24 5.10
N SER A 55 4.47 5.51 3.82
CA SER A 55 4.09 4.60 2.74
C SER A 55 4.85 3.28 2.79
N ALA A 56 6.10 3.28 3.26
CA ALA A 56 6.85 2.03 3.49
C ALA A 56 6.17 1.13 4.53
N ILE A 57 5.58 1.70 5.58
CA ILE A 57 4.84 0.95 6.60
C ILE A 57 3.61 0.27 5.99
N ILE A 58 2.87 1.00 5.14
CA ILE A 58 1.70 0.44 4.44
C ILE A 58 2.13 -0.61 3.41
N ALA A 59 3.19 -0.37 2.64
CA ALA A 59 3.75 -1.31 1.68
C ALA A 59 4.16 -2.63 2.35
N GLN A 60 4.81 -2.59 3.51
CA GLN A 60 5.14 -3.78 4.29
C GLN A 60 3.88 -4.54 4.75
N LYS A 61 2.82 -3.84 5.18
CA LYS A 61 1.54 -4.48 5.51
C LYS A 61 0.90 -5.12 4.28
N LEU A 62 0.96 -4.47 3.12
CA LEU A 62 0.46 -5.00 1.86
C LEU A 62 1.18 -6.30 1.51
N VAL A 63 2.52 -6.31 1.54
CA VAL A 63 3.34 -7.51 1.30
C VAL A 63 2.97 -8.64 2.26
N ALA A 64 2.82 -8.36 3.56
CA ALA A 64 2.38 -9.38 4.51
C ALA A 64 0.99 -9.94 4.16
N SER A 65 0.07 -9.08 3.70
CA SER A 65 -1.28 -9.49 3.31
C SER A 65 -1.25 -10.36 2.06
N PHE A 66 -0.59 -9.90 0.99
CA PHE A 66 -0.47 -10.61 -0.28
C PHE A 66 0.17 -11.98 -0.10
N ASN A 67 1.27 -12.08 0.65
CA ASN A 67 1.90 -13.36 0.95
C ASN A 67 0.94 -14.30 1.71
N SER A 68 0.18 -13.79 2.68
CA SER A 68 -0.78 -14.60 3.44
C SER A 68 -2.00 -15.05 2.62
N THR A 69 -2.30 -14.37 1.51
CA THR A 69 -3.42 -14.68 0.61
C THR A 69 -2.98 -15.38 -0.69
N GLY A 70 -1.72 -15.82 -0.78
CA GLY A 70 -1.22 -16.61 -1.91
C GLY A 70 -0.60 -15.83 -3.07
N THR A 71 -0.42 -14.52 -2.95
CA THR A 71 0.30 -13.68 -3.92
C THR A 71 1.73 -13.45 -3.42
N ALA A 72 2.70 -14.16 -4.00
CA ALA A 72 4.11 -14.01 -3.63
C ALA A 72 4.56 -12.55 -3.82
N SER A 73 5.07 -11.92 -2.76
CA SER A 73 5.41 -10.50 -2.75
C SER A 73 6.59 -10.18 -1.84
N LEU A 74 7.28 -9.08 -2.14
CA LEU A 74 8.39 -8.57 -1.34
C LEU A 74 8.37 -7.04 -1.25
N PHE A 75 8.90 -6.51 -0.16
CA PHE A 75 9.06 -5.07 0.03
C PHE A 75 10.45 -4.63 -0.43
N LEU A 76 10.52 -3.55 -1.22
CA LEU A 76 11.77 -2.90 -1.62
C LEU A 76 11.76 -1.45 -1.14
N HIS A 77 12.65 -1.08 -0.20
CA HIS A 77 12.73 0.30 0.25
C HIS A 77 13.32 1.20 -0.86
N ALA A 78 12.62 2.27 -1.25
CA ALA A 78 12.99 2.99 -2.47
C ALA A 78 14.38 3.65 -2.41
N SER A 79 14.87 4.00 -1.22
CA SER A 79 16.23 4.54 -1.07
C SER A 79 17.32 3.50 -1.25
N GLU A 80 17.04 2.24 -0.91
CA GLU A 80 18.00 1.13 -1.01
C GLU A 80 18.07 0.60 -2.44
N ALA A 81 16.96 0.69 -3.19
CA ALA A 81 16.89 0.37 -4.61
C ALA A 81 18.02 1.03 -5.43
N ILE A 82 18.30 2.31 -5.18
CA ILE A 82 19.33 3.09 -5.88
C ILE A 82 20.76 2.63 -5.52
N HIS A 83 20.93 1.92 -4.41
CA HIS A 83 22.22 1.46 -3.90
C HIS A 83 22.51 -0.02 -4.22
N GLY A 84 21.74 -0.63 -5.12
CA GLY A 84 21.99 -1.99 -5.63
C GLY A 84 20.82 -2.94 -5.50
N ASP A 85 19.84 -2.63 -4.66
CA ASP A 85 18.71 -3.53 -4.39
C ASP A 85 17.72 -3.64 -5.56
N LEU A 86 17.81 -2.77 -6.57
CA LEU A 86 17.14 -3.00 -7.85
C LEU A 86 17.54 -4.34 -8.49
N GLY A 87 18.72 -4.87 -8.18
CA GLY A 87 19.14 -6.21 -8.61
C GLY A 87 18.29 -7.36 -8.04
N MET A 88 17.43 -7.09 -7.05
CA MET A 88 16.47 -8.07 -6.54
C MET A 88 15.28 -8.28 -7.48
N ILE A 89 14.98 -7.32 -8.37
CA ILE A 89 13.86 -7.38 -9.31
C ILE A 89 14.18 -8.36 -10.45
N GLN A 90 13.21 -9.19 -10.80
CA GLN A 90 13.32 -10.20 -11.87
C GLN A 90 12.39 -9.84 -13.05
N ASP A 91 12.65 -10.40 -14.24
CA ASP A 91 11.96 -10.08 -15.50
C ASP A 91 10.43 -10.25 -15.48
N HIS A 92 9.89 -11.04 -14.55
CA HIS A 92 8.45 -11.31 -14.45
C HIS A 92 7.80 -10.68 -13.22
N ASP A 93 8.56 -9.93 -12.41
CA ASP A 93 8.02 -9.22 -11.27
C ASP A 93 7.13 -8.05 -11.73
N VAL A 94 6.07 -7.77 -10.97
CA VAL A 94 5.24 -6.55 -11.10
C VAL A 94 5.61 -5.61 -9.98
N ILE A 95 5.81 -4.33 -10.29
CA ILE A 95 6.19 -3.30 -9.32
C ILE A 95 4.97 -2.46 -8.95
N LEU A 96 4.73 -2.28 -7.65
CA LEU A 96 3.66 -1.47 -7.07
C LEU A 96 4.20 -0.38 -6.13
#